data_AF-A0A1J3GKG3-F1
#
_entry.id   AF-A0A1J3GKG3-F1
#
_cell.length_a   1.000
_cell.length_b   1.000
_cell.length_c   1.000
_cell.angle_alpha   90.00
_cell.angle_beta   90.00
_cell.angle_gamma   90.00
#
_symmetry.space_group_name_H-M   'P 1'
#
loop_
_entity.id
_entity.type
_entity.pdbx_description
1 polymer ?
#
loop_
_entity_poly.entity_id
_entity_poly.type
_entity_poly.pdbx_seq_one_letter_code
_entity_poly.pdbx_strand_id
1 'polypeptide(L)' 'VGGEISYNGCLLSEFIPEKTSSYVSQNDLHIPEMGVRETLDFSACCQGIGSRMEIMKEISRREKLQEIVPDPVIDAYMK' A
#
# COMPACT_ATOMS: atom_id res chain seq x y z
N VAL A 1 3.79 4.25 -33.43
CA VAL A 1 2.94 3.17 -32.83
C VAL A 1 2.45 3.70 -31.50
N GLY A 2 1.15 3.71 -31.27
CA GLY A 2 0.55 4.15 -30.01
C GLY A 2 -0.43 3.10 -29.50
N GLY A 3 -0.69 3.12 -28.20
CA GLY A 3 -1.61 2.22 -27.52
C GLY A 3 -1.98 2.77 -26.15
N GLU A 4 -3.03 2.21 -25.56
CA GLU A 4 -3.52 2.59 -24.24
C GLU A 4 -3.11 1.51 -23.23
N ILE A 5 -2.71 1.93 -22.02
CA ILE A 5 -2.29 1.05 -20.93
C ILE A 5 -3.28 1.22 -19.79
N SER A 6 -3.78 0.09 -19.29
CA SER A 6 -4.62 0.04 -18.10
C SER A 6 -4.00 -0.88 -17.05
N TYR A 7 -4.32 -0.62 -15.79
CA TYR A 7 -3.94 -1.42 -14.63
C TYR A 7 -5.21 -1.93 -13.97
N ASN A 8 -5.42 -3.25 -13.97
CA ASN A 8 -6.67 -3.88 -13.51
C ASN A 8 -7.94 -3.28 -14.15
N GLY A 9 -7.84 -2.86 -15.42
CA GLY A 9 -8.95 -2.25 -16.16
C GLY A 9 -9.15 -0.75 -15.92
N CYS A 10 -8.35 -0.12 -15.05
CA CYS A 10 -8.36 1.33 -14.84
C CYS A 10 -7.25 2.02 -15.64
N LEU A 11 -7.55 3.14 -16.27
CA LEU A 11 -6.56 4.02 -16.89
C LEU A 11 -5.65 4.64 -15.83
N LEU A 12 -4.40 4.90 -16.20
CA LEU A 12 -3.42 5.52 -15.30
C LEU A 12 -3.84 6.91 -14.79
N SER A 13 -4.79 7.58 -15.46
CA SER A 13 -5.38 8.85 -15.04
C SER A 13 -6.45 8.73 -13.95
N GLU A 14 -6.92 7.52 -13.63
CA GLU A 14 -7.99 7.28 -12.66
C GLU A 14 -7.49 7.06 -11.23
N PHE A 15 -6.18 6.88 -11.05
CA PHE A 15 -5.57 6.66 -9.75
C PHE A 15 -4.16 7.27 -9.70
N ILE A 16 -3.44 7.07 -8.58
CA ILE A 16 -2.05 7.52 -8.41
C ILE A 16 -1.15 6.27 -8.53
N PRO A 17 -0.53 6.00 -9.70
CA PRO A 17 0.28 4.79 -9.92
C PRO A 17 1.42 4.62 -8.92
N GLU A 18 2.01 5.72 -8.45
CA GLU A 18 3.10 5.78 -7.48
C GLU A 18 2.68 5.29 -6.09
N LYS A 19 1.37 5.25 -5.80
CA LYS A 19 0.82 4.70 -4.55
C LYS A 19 0.33 3.26 -4.69
N THR A 20 0.22 2.74 -5.90
CA THR A 20 -0.31 1.39 -6.19
C THR A 20 0.78 0.42 -6.65
N SER A 21 1.86 0.95 -7.22
CA SER A 21 2.97 0.18 -7.77
C SER A 21 4.30 0.80 -7.35
N SER A 22 5.36 0.01 -7.37
CA SER A 22 6.70 0.47 -7.06
C SER A 22 7.66 0.10 -8.18
N TYR A 23 8.50 1.04 -8.57
CA TYR A 23 9.55 0.83 -9.55
C TYR A 23 10.87 0.54 -8.83
N VAL A 24 11.47 -0.61 -9.13
CA VAL A 24 12.81 -0.96 -8.64
C VAL A 24 13.81 -0.61 -9.72
N SER A 25 14.55 0.47 -9.49
CA SER A 25 15.59 0.95 -10.39
C SER A 25 16.81 0.03 -10.34
N GLN A 26 17.58 -0.01 -11.44
CA GLN A 26 18.91 -0.62 -11.46
C GLN A 26 19.92 0.15 -10.57
N ASN A 27 19.68 1.46 -10.37
CA ASN A 27 20.52 2.28 -9.51
C ASN A 27 19.98 2.25 -8.08
N ASP A 28 20.80 1.76 -7.16
CA ASP A 28 20.52 1.80 -5.74
C ASP A 28 20.76 3.19 -5.18
N LEU A 29 19.76 3.72 -4.48
CA LEU A 29 19.79 5.04 -3.82
C LEU A 29 19.78 4.88 -2.29
N HIS A 30 20.69 4.07 -1.76
CA HIS A 30 20.79 3.84 -0.32
C HIS A 30 21.50 5.00 0.38
N ILE A 31 21.07 5.29 1.61
CA ILE A 31 21.78 6.18 2.53
C ILE A 31 22.81 5.31 3.28
N PRO A 32 24.12 5.47 3.02
CA PRO A 32 25.13 4.53 3.50
C PRO A 32 25.31 4.54 5.03
N GLU A 33 24.86 5.59 5.71
CA GLU A 33 24.90 5.72 7.17
C GLU A 33 23.78 4.96 7.88
N MET A 34 22.78 4.45 7.16
CA MET A 34 21.61 3.78 7.74
C MET A 34 21.73 2.25 7.63
N GLY A 35 21.42 1.55 8.72
CA GLY A 35 21.24 0.11 8.70
C GLY A 35 19.92 -0.31 8.05
N VAL A 36 19.80 -1.58 7.66
CA VAL A 36 18.61 -2.13 6.97
C VAL A 36 17.31 -1.81 7.72
N ARG A 37 17.28 -2.01 9.04
CA ARG A 37 16.11 -1.73 9.88
C ARG A 37 15.75 -0.24 9.85
N GLU A 38 16.74 0.63 10.02
CA GLU A 38 16.55 2.07 10.01
C GLU A 38 16.03 2.56 8.66
N THR A 39 16.55 2.01 7.55
CA THR A 39 16.08 2.32 6.20
C THR A 39 14.61 1.92 6.00
N LEU A 40 14.20 0.74 6.47
CA LEU A 40 12.80 0.29 6.38
C LEU A 40 11.87 1.14 7.27
N ASP A 41 12.29 1.44 8.50
CA ASP A 41 11.50 2.27 9.41
C ASP A 41 11.34 3.70 8.86
N PHE A 42 12.42 4.29 8.31
CA PHE A 42 12.37 5.59 7.64
C PHE A 42 11.46 5.56 6.41
N SER A 43 11.55 4.51 5.58
CA SER A 43 10.69 4.36 4.40
C SER A 43 9.21 4.28 4.80
N ALA A 44 8.88 3.52 5.86
CA ALA A 44 7.52 3.43 6.38
C ALA A 44 7.00 4.80 6.86
N CYS A 45 7.83 5.58 7.56
CA CYS A 45 7.49 6.95 7.97
C CYS A 45 7.24 7.87 6.76
N CYS A 46 8.06 7.79 5.71
CA CYS A 46 7.90 8.59 4.50
C CYS A 46 6.65 8.23 3.69
N GLN A 47 6.30 6.94 3.62
CA GLN A 47 5.05 6.49 2.97
C GLN A 47 3.81 6.92 3.78
N GLY A 48 3.97 7.10 5.09
CA GLY A 48 2.92 7.51 6.01
C GLY A 48 1.81 6.47 6.13
N ILE A 49 0.67 6.88 6.69
CA ILE A 49 -0.49 5.99 6.92
C ILE A 49 -1.34 5.73 5.66
N GLY A 50 -1.05 6.44 4.55
CA GLY A 50 -1.79 6.30 3.29
C GLY A 50 -3.32 6.35 3.46
N SER A 51 -4.02 5.47 2.74
CA SER A 51 -5.47 5.25 2.84
C SER A 51 -5.85 4.19 3.89
N ARG A 52 -4.91 3.77 4.76
CA ARG A 52 -5.13 2.66 5.70
C ARG A 52 -6.40 2.84 6.52
N MET A 53 -6.66 4.04 7.04
CA MET A 53 -7.87 4.34 7.82
C MET A 53 -9.16 4.05 7.04
N GLU A 54 -9.24 4.52 5.79
CA GLU A 54 -10.42 4.34 4.94
C GLU A 54 -10.57 2.87 4.50
N ILE A 55 -9.47 2.18 4.23
CA ILE A 55 -9.47 0.74 3.95
C ILE A 55 -9.96 -0.05 5.17
N MET A 56 -9.48 0.26 6.38
CA MET A 56 -9.92 -0.45 7.60
C MET A 56 -11.41 -0.22 7.90
N LYS A 57 -11.92 0.98 7.65
CA LYS A 57 -13.37 1.27 7.73
C LYS A 57 -14.15 0.44 6.72
N GLU A 58 -13.70 0.38 5.47
CA GLU A 58 -14.38 -0.37 4.41
C GLU A 58 -14.35 -1.89 4.64
N ILE A 59 -13.22 -2.42 5.14
CA ILE A 59 -13.10 -3.83 5.55
C ILE A 59 -14.11 -4.13 6.65
N SER A 60 -14.13 -3.33 7.73
CA SER A 60 -15.06 -3.54 8.85
C SER A 60 -16.53 -3.47 8.41
N ARG A 61 -16.86 -2.60 7.45
CA ARG A 61 -18.20 -2.50 6.87
C ARG A 61 -18.57 -3.78 6.09
N ARG A 62 -17.65 -4.33 5.30
CA ARG A 62 -17.88 -5.57 4.52
C ARG A 62 -17.98 -6.80 5.41
N GLU A 63 -17.11 -6.93 6.40
CA GLU A 63 -17.14 -8.00 7.40
C GLU A 63 -18.51 -8.04 8.09
N LYS A 64 -19.01 -6.89 8.54
CA LYS A 64 -20.35 -6.78 9.14
C LYS A 64 -21.49 -7.15 8.18
N LEU A 65 -21.39 -6.74 6.92
CA LEU A 65 -22.42 -7.03 5.90
C LEU A 65 -22.47 -8.52 5.54
N GLN A 66 -21.34 -9.21 5.61
CA GLN A 66 -21.19 -10.64 5.28
C GLN A 66 -21.21 -11.55 6.52
N GLU A 67 -21.45 -10.99 7.71
CA GLU A 67 -21.43 -11.71 9.00
C GLU A 67 -20.11 -12.47 9.23
N ILE A 68 -19.00 -11.93 8.73
CA ILE A 68 -17.67 -12.50 8.91
C ILE A 68 -17.11 -12.06 10.25
N VAL A 69 -16.71 -13.02 11.06
CA VAL A 69 -15.91 -12.77 12.28
C VAL A 69 -14.43 -12.86 11.90
N PRO A 70 -13.67 -11.75 11.98
CA PRO A 70 -12.25 -11.76 11.64
C PRO A 70 -11.44 -12.57 12.66
N ASP A 71 -10.32 -13.14 12.21
CA ASP A 71 -9.36 -13.78 13.10
C ASP A 71 -8.79 -12.75 14.09
N PRO A 72 -8.82 -13.01 15.42
CA PRO A 72 -8.41 -12.03 16.42
C PRO A 72 -6.96 -11.55 16.29
N VAL A 73 -6.05 -12.41 15.81
CA VAL A 73 -4.62 -12.06 15.67
C VAL A 73 -4.42 -11.16 14.45
N ILE A 74 -5.08 -11.49 13.35
CA ILE A 74 -5.04 -10.68 12.12
C ILE A 74 -5.72 -9.32 12.37
N ASP A 75 -6.86 -9.32 13.04
CA ASP A 75 -7.62 -8.10 13.33
C ASP A 75 -6.80 -7.12 14.17
N ALA A 76 -6.16 -7.59 15.24
CA ALA A 76 -5.30 -6.78 16.11
C ALA A 76 -4.03 -6.27 15.44
N TYR A 77 -3.53 -6.97 14.41
CA TYR A 77 -2.39 -6.49 13.62
C TYR A 77 -2.80 -5.41 12.61
N MET A 78 -3.98 -5.57 12.01
CA MET A 78 -4.44 -4.73 10.90
C MET A 78 -5.13 -3.44 11.39
N LYS A 79 -5.95 -3.52 12.44
CA LYS A 79 -6.74 -2.43 13.03
C LYS A 79 -6.07 -1.85 14.27
#